data_AF-A0A318Y4U4-F1
#
_entry.id   AF-A0A318Y4U4-F1
#
_cell.length_a   1.000
_cell.length_b   1.000
_cell.length_c   1.000
_cell.angle_alpha   90.00
_cell.angle_beta   90.00
_cell.angle_gamma   90.00
#
_symmetry.space_group_name_H-M   'P 1'
#
loop_
_entity.id
_entity.type
_entity.pdbx_description
1 polymer ?
#
loop_
_entity_poly.entity_id
_entity_poly.type
_entity_poly.pdbx_seq_one_letter_code
_entity_poly.pdbx_strand_id
1 'polypeptide(L)'
;MTDAGGLFGFVRLVSMAMWGQQFSDSLLEQVNRDRHNLIPLSSSGEPILDHSHHTRPPITDAQPVVRPDQPSGIFLRFTAANVAELKDLASQSMISYPEGVLHHNR
;
A
#
# COMPACT_ATOMS: atom_id res chain seq x y z
N MET A 1 12.00 -1.21 7.29
CA MET A 1 11.66 -0.88 5.88
C MET A 1 10.50 0.12 5.91
N THR A 2 10.48 1.07 4.98
CA THR A 2 9.46 2.13 4.87
C THR A 2 8.55 1.86 3.67
N ASP A 3 7.30 2.31 3.73
CA ASP A 3 6.43 2.34 2.56
C ASP A 3 6.81 3.50 1.61
N ALA A 4 6.08 3.62 0.49
CA ALA A 4 6.32 4.71 -0.46
C ALA A 4 6.08 6.09 0.18
N GLY A 5 5.11 6.22 1.08
CA GLY A 5 4.84 7.47 1.79
C GLY A 5 6.05 7.95 2.60
N GLY A 6 6.65 7.07 3.40
CA GLY A 6 7.85 7.39 4.16
C GLY A 6 9.09 7.59 3.28
N LEU A 7 9.21 6.90 2.14
CA LEU A 7 10.26 7.17 1.15
C LEU A 7 10.14 8.59 0.58
N PHE A 8 8.95 8.98 0.11
CA PHE A 8 8.71 10.34 -0.40
C PHE A 8 8.88 11.41 0.69
N GLY A 9 8.49 11.09 1.93
CA GLY A 9 8.76 11.93 3.10
C GLY A 9 10.24 12.16 3.32
N PHE A 10 11.06 11.10 3.27
CA PHE A 10 12.51 11.20 3.37
C PHE A 10 13.13 12.02 2.23
N VAL A 11 12.75 11.75 0.98
CA VAL A 11 13.22 12.52 -0.19
C VAL A 11 12.91 14.01 -0.03
N ARG A 12 11.73 14.35 0.50
CA ARG A 12 11.37 15.74 0.80
C ARG A 12 12.32 16.37 1.84
N LEU A 13 12.65 15.67 2.92
CA LEU A 13 13.58 16.17 3.95
C LEU A 13 14.97 16.43 3.38
N VAL A 14 15.47 15.52 2.54
CA VAL A 14 16.76 15.70 1.84
C VAL A 14 16.73 16.95 0.98
N SER A 15 15.68 17.14 0.16
CA SER A 15 15.52 18.34 -0.66
C SER A 15 15.49 19.63 0.16
N MET A 16 14.76 19.64 1.28
CA MET A 16 14.71 20.78 2.20
C MET A 16 16.10 21.11 2.77
N ALA A 17 16.85 20.10 3.23
CA ALA A 17 18.21 20.27 3.74
C ALA A 17 19.16 20.83 2.68
N MET A 18 19.09 20.30 1.45
CA MET A 18 19.90 20.77 0.32
C MET A 18 19.62 22.23 -0.05
N TRP A 19 18.40 22.70 0.18
CA TRP A 19 18.01 24.10 -0.02
C TRP A 19 18.20 24.99 1.22
N GLY A 20 18.79 24.47 2.30
CA GLY A 20 18.99 25.22 3.54
C GLY A 20 17.68 25.61 4.25
N GLN A 21 16.60 24.89 3.97
CA GLN A 21 15.31 25.11 4.62
C GLN A 21 15.31 24.51 6.03
N GLN A 22 14.70 25.20 6.98
CA GLN A 22 14.50 24.66 8.32
C GLN A 22 13.38 23.61 8.34
N PHE A 23 13.55 22.62 9.21
CA PHE A 23 12.50 21.67 9.56
C PHE A 23 11.61 22.26 10.65
N SER A 24 10.29 22.10 10.53
CA SER A 24 9.39 22.45 11.63
C SER A 24 9.50 21.43 12.76
N ASP A 25 9.26 21.88 13.99
CA ASP A 25 9.28 21.00 15.17
C ASP A 25 8.27 19.84 15.04
N SER A 26 7.08 20.13 14.50
CA SER A 26 6.06 19.11 14.22
C SER A 26 6.52 18.03 13.23
N LEU A 27 7.32 18.42 12.23
CA LEU A 27 7.87 17.50 11.25
C LEU A 27 8.95 16.62 11.91
N LEU A 28 9.83 17.23 12.71
CA LEU A 28 10.85 16.51 13.47
C LEU A 28 10.22 15.53 14.46
N GLU A 29 9.16 15.92 15.16
CA GLU A 29 8.41 15.05 16.05
C GLU A 29 7.81 13.86 15.29
N GLN A 30 7.18 14.12 14.14
CA GLN A 30 6.54 13.08 13.33
C GLN A 30 7.55 12.06 12.80
N VAL A 31 8.70 12.50 12.27
CA VAL A 31 9.69 11.60 11.66
C VAL A 31 10.50 10.81 12.70
N ASN A 32 10.55 11.30 13.94
CA ASN A 32 11.22 10.63 15.06
C ASN A 32 10.25 9.88 15.99
N ARG A 33 8.96 9.81 15.64
CA ARG A 33 7.96 9.12 16.46
C ARG A 33 8.33 7.65 16.66
N ASP A 34 8.13 7.16 17.89
CA ASP A 34 8.33 5.74 18.20
C ASP A 34 7.40 4.87 17.34
N ARG A 35 8.01 4.01 16.54
CA ARG A 35 7.31 3.11 15.62
C ARG A 35 6.85 1.82 16.28
N HIS A 36 7.36 1.47 17.45
CA HIS A 36 6.99 0.22 18.13
C HIS A 36 5.52 0.22 18.57
N ASN A 37 5.01 1.39 18.96
CA ASN A 37 3.67 1.54 19.52
C ASN A 37 2.75 2.40 18.64
N LEU A 38 3.15 2.67 17.39
CA LEU A 38 2.41 3.57 16.50
C LEU A 38 1.06 2.98 16.05
N ILE A 39 1.05 1.68 15.79
CA ILE A 39 -0.17 0.93 15.45
C ILE A 39 -0.51 0.08 16.67
N PRO A 40 -1.68 0.28 17.29
CA PRO A 40 -2.13 -0.56 18.39
C PRO A 40 -2.16 -2.02 17.97
N LEU A 41 -1.71 -2.90 18.86
CA LEU A 41 -1.85 -4.33 18.64
C LEU A 41 -3.33 -4.71 18.65
N SER A 42 -3.66 -5.70 17.82
CA SER A 42 -5.00 -6.26 17.76
C SER A 42 -5.40 -6.85 19.12
N SER A 43 -6.66 -6.63 19.50
CA SER A 43 -7.19 -7.11 20.79
C SER A 43 -7.55 -8.59 20.75
N SER A 44 -7.63 -9.24 21.92
CA SER A 44 -8.07 -10.63 21.99
C SER A 44 -9.50 -10.77 21.47
N GLY A 45 -9.69 -11.55 20.41
CA GLY A 45 -10.98 -11.80 19.76
C GLY A 45 -11.27 -10.92 18.55
N GLU A 46 -10.38 -10.00 18.19
CA GLU A 46 -10.51 -9.25 16.93
C GLU A 46 -10.21 -10.18 15.73
N PRO A 47 -11.08 -10.20 14.70
CA PRO A 47 -10.89 -11.06 13.54
C PRO A 47 -9.68 -10.62 12.73
N ILE A 48 -8.68 -11.50 12.63
CA ILE A 48 -7.51 -11.30 11.76
C ILE A 48 -7.86 -11.77 10.35
N LEU A 49 -7.51 -10.97 9.34
CA LEU A 49 -7.61 -11.41 7.94
C LEU A 49 -6.66 -12.57 7.69
N ASP A 50 -7.18 -13.70 7.21
CA ASP A 50 -6.38 -14.87 6.91
C ASP A 50 -5.57 -14.69 5.62
N HIS A 51 -4.30 -14.33 5.79
CA HIS A 51 -3.31 -14.24 4.72
C HIS A 51 -2.37 -15.46 4.66
N SER A 52 -2.71 -16.57 5.32
CA SER A 52 -1.86 -17.77 5.38
C SER A 52 -1.51 -18.32 3.99
N HIS A 53 -2.37 -18.09 2.99
CA HIS A 53 -2.14 -18.44 1.59
C HIS A 53 -0.97 -17.69 0.93
N HIS A 54 -0.50 -16.58 1.50
CA HIS A 54 0.72 -15.89 1.06
C HIS A 54 1.99 -16.42 1.71
N THR A 55 1.89 -17.40 2.62
CA THR A 55 3.05 -18.02 3.24
C THR A 55 3.84 -18.75 2.18
N ARG A 56 5.05 -18.27 1.89
CA ARG A 56 5.95 -18.91 0.95
C ARG A 56 6.43 -20.25 1.55
N PRO A 57 6.31 -21.38 0.83
CA PRO A 57 6.94 -22.63 1.24
C PRO A 57 8.46 -22.48 1.40
N PRO A 58 9.11 -23.27 2.27
CA PRO A 58 10.56 -23.27 2.40
C PRO A 58 11.24 -23.53 1.06
N ILE A 59 12.27 -22.74 0.75
CA ILE A 59 13.11 -23.00 -0.42
C ILE A 59 13.98 -24.21 -0.10
N THR A 60 13.88 -25.26 -0.92
CA THR A 60 14.66 -26.50 -0.76
C THR A 60 15.26 -26.90 -2.10
N ASP A 61 16.22 -27.84 -2.10
CA ASP A 61 16.78 -28.37 -3.34
C ASP A 61 15.72 -29.05 -4.23
N ALA A 62 14.70 -29.64 -3.61
CA ALA A 62 13.55 -30.22 -4.32
C ALA A 62 12.55 -29.17 -4.84
N GLN A 63 12.60 -27.94 -4.32
CA GLN A 63 11.72 -26.83 -4.66
C GLN A 63 12.53 -25.52 -4.78
N PRO A 64 13.38 -25.39 -5.81
CA PRO A 64 14.20 -24.21 -6.00
C PRO A 64 13.35 -23.01 -6.43
N VAL A 65 13.83 -21.80 -6.17
CA VAL A 65 13.19 -20.57 -6.67
C VAL A 65 13.37 -20.50 -8.19
N VAL A 66 12.30 -20.75 -8.93
CA VAL A 66 12.24 -20.46 -10.37
C VAL A 66 12.03 -18.96 -10.53
N ARG A 67 12.97 -18.26 -11.18
CA ARG A 67 12.75 -16.88 -11.59
C ARG A 67 11.98 -16.91 -12.91
N PRO A 68 10.75 -16.35 -12.97
CA PRO A 68 10.10 -16.17 -14.25
C PRO A 68 10.94 -15.24 -15.14
N ASP A 69 10.78 -15.37 -16.46
CA ASP A 69 11.35 -14.44 -17.42
C ASP A 69 10.99 -13.00 -17.05
N GLN A 70 11.95 -12.09 -17.24
CA GLN A 70 11.79 -10.71 -16.79
C GLN A 70 10.68 -10.03 -17.60
N PRO A 71 9.54 -9.66 -16.98
CA PRO A 71 8.46 -9.01 -17.71
C PRO A 71 8.93 -7.64 -18.18
N SER A 72 8.59 -7.27 -19.43
CA SER A 72 8.81 -5.92 -19.92
C SER A 72 7.78 -4.98 -19.30
N GLY A 73 8.25 -3.94 -18.61
CA GLY A 73 7.39 -2.90 -18.07
C GLY A 73 6.94 -1.95 -19.18
N ILE A 74 5.63 -1.74 -19.31
CA ILE A 74 5.07 -0.66 -20.13
C ILE A 74 4.51 0.43 -19.23
N PHE A 75 4.70 1.69 -19.62
CA PHE A 75 4.08 2.83 -18.95
C PHE A 75 2.86 3.29 -19.73
N LEU A 76 1.69 3.23 -19.11
CA LEU A 76 0.46 3.80 -19.65
C LEU A 76 0.17 5.10 -18.90
N ARG A 77 -0.04 6.19 -19.65
CA ARG A 77 -0.29 7.51 -19.07
C ARG A 77 -1.77 7.86 -19.21
N PHE A 78 -2.36 8.27 -18.09
CA PHE A 78 -3.70 8.84 -18.05
C PHE A 78 -3.61 10.34 -17.79
N THR A 79 -4.38 11.12 -18.55
CA THR A 79 -4.54 12.55 -18.27
C THR A 79 -5.55 12.75 -17.14
N ALA A 80 -5.57 13.95 -16.53
CA ALA A 80 -6.59 14.28 -15.54
C ALA A 80 -8.02 14.15 -16.09
N ALA A 81 -8.23 14.50 -17.37
CA ALA A 81 -9.51 14.35 -18.04
C ALA A 81 -9.91 12.87 -18.18
N ASN A 82 -8.97 12.01 -18.62
CA ASN A 82 -9.22 10.57 -18.73
C ASN A 82 -9.61 9.97 -17.37
N VAL A 83 -8.93 10.38 -16.29
CA VAL A 83 -9.23 9.89 -14.93
C VAL A 83 -10.60 10.39 -14.46
N ALA A 84 -10.97 11.63 -14.78
CA ALA A 84 -12.29 12.17 -14.44
C ALA A 84 -13.42 11.39 -15.14
N GLU A 85 -13.27 11.13 -16.44
CA GLU A 85 -14.23 10.34 -17.21
C GLU A 85 -14.36 8.91 -16.66
N LEU A 86 -13.23 8.25 -16.35
CA LEU A 86 -13.24 6.91 -15.74
C LEU A 86 -13.96 6.91 -14.39
N LYS A 87 -13.77 7.95 -13.58
CA LYS A 87 -14.46 8.10 -12.30
C LYS A 87 -15.96 8.27 -12.50
N ASP A 88 -16.39 9.09 -13.46
CA ASP A 88 -17.81 9.31 -13.74
C ASP A 88 -18.49 8.02 -14.20
N LEU A 89 -17.86 7.27 -15.11
CA LEU A 89 -18.34 5.97 -15.57
C LEU A 89 -18.45 4.95 -14.42
N ALA A 90 -17.44 4.87 -13.56
CA ALA A 90 -17.46 3.97 -12.40
C ALA A 90 -18.51 4.37 -11.35
N SER A 91 -18.80 5.66 -11.23
CA SER A 91 -19.81 6.16 -10.30
C SER A 91 -21.23 5.85 -10.78
N GLN A 92 -21.44 5.78 -12.10
CA GLN A 92 -22.73 5.43 -12.71
C GLN A 92 -23.05 3.93 -12.62
N SER A 93 -22.04 3.05 -12.55
CA SER A 93 -22.24 1.60 -12.44
C SER A 93 -22.59 1.12 -11.03
N MET A 94 -22.53 1.99 -10.02
CA MET A 94 -23.03 1.71 -8.66
C MET A 94 -24.56 1.80 -8.58
N ILE A 95 -25.28 1.04 -9.42
CA ILE A 95 -26.68 0.69 -9.14
C ILE A 95 -26.65 -0.27 -7.94
N SER A 96 -27.35 0.13 -6.88
CA SER A 96 -27.44 -0.61 -5.61
C SER A 96 -27.79 -2.08 -5.83
N TYR A 97 -26.88 -2.99 -5.51
CA TYR A 97 -27.25 -4.38 -5.25
C TYR A 97 -28.11 -4.36 -3.98
N PRO A 98 -29.35 -4.89 -3.99
CA PRO A 98 -30.11 -5.01 -2.76
C PRO A 98 -29.30 -5.84 -1.76
N GLU A 99 -29.08 -5.28 -0.56
CA GLU A 99 -28.42 -5.95 0.55
C GLU A 99 -29.09 -7.32 0.76
N GLY A 100 -28.35 -8.42 0.56
CA GLY A 100 -28.92 -9.73 0.88
C GLY A 100 -28.31 -10.98 0.25
N VAL A 101 -27.32 -10.91 -0.64
CA VAL A 101 -26.69 -12.16 -1.16
C VAL A 101 -25.28 -12.32 -0.61
N LEU A 102 -25.21 -12.81 0.62
CA LEU A 102 -24.02 -13.44 1.17
C LEU A 102 -23.72 -14.71 0.34
N HIS A 103 -22.83 -14.61 -0.64
CA HIS A 103 -22.21 -15.80 -1.22
C HIS A 103 -21.23 -16.39 -0.19
N HIS A 104 -21.74 -17.31 0.62
CA HIS A 104 -20.93 -18.36 1.24
C HIS A 104 -20.32 -19.19 0.10
N ASN A 105 -19.05 -18.96 -0.23
CA ASN A 105 -18.28 -19.91 -1.01
C ASN A 105 -17.38 -20.70 -0.07
N ARG A 106 -17.69 -21.99 -0.03
CA ARG A 106 -17.01 -23.07 0.69
C ARG A 106 -15.74 -23.49 -0.06
#